data_AF-A0A965B160-F1
#
_entry.id   AF-A0A965B160-F1
#
_cell.length_a   1.000
_cell.length_b   1.000
_cell.length_c   1.000
_cell.angle_alpha   90.00
_cell.angle_beta   90.00
_cell.angle_gamma   90.00
#
_symmetry.space_group_name_H-M   'P 1'
#
loop_
_entity.id
_entity.type
_entity.pdbx_description
1 polymer ?
#
loop_
_entity_poly.entity_id
_entity_poly.type
_entity_poly.pdbx_seq_one_letter_code
_entity_poly.pdbx_strand_id
1 'polypeptide(L)'
;DFIQKHIVEMYGSRLMVSSDGSMNSDHYRQALLDTRERLGRVDILVVDGLSMMEGSESELASANKHTKELKELAIEFNIAVFLIVHASRGEALDTRDLRNKIRGSEKVIDNSDAAIYLSQIVDADKSFDNLTEYRKDIGYIRCYNKRGSGNYTNVVYDFDENTLLMSESYVDPRTVEVKTKSSGGNDGWI
;
A
#
# COMPACT_ATOMS: atom_id res chain seq x y z
N ASP A 1 9.38 -14.30 7.09
CA ASP A 1 10.29 -15.37 6.61
C ASP A 1 10.31 -15.59 5.09
N PHE A 2 9.20 -15.97 4.44
CA PHE A 2 9.19 -16.26 2.99
C PHE A 2 9.59 -15.06 2.12
N ILE A 3 9.01 -13.89 2.39
CA ILE A 3 9.28 -12.62 1.69
C ILE A 3 10.75 -12.21 1.85
N GLN A 4 11.26 -12.27 3.09
CA GLN A 4 12.65 -11.92 3.38
C GLN A 4 13.63 -12.84 2.64
N LYS A 5 13.35 -14.16 2.60
CA LYS A 5 14.24 -15.14 1.95
C LYS A 5 14.32 -15.00 0.43
N HIS A 6 13.25 -14.55 -0.23
CA HIS A 6 13.21 -14.44 -1.70
C HIS A 6 13.51 -13.02 -2.22
N ILE A 7 13.36 -11.99 -1.39
CA ILE A 7 13.64 -10.60 -1.79
C ILE A 7 15.08 -10.18 -1.50
N VAL A 8 15.76 -10.82 -0.55
CA VAL A 8 17.17 -10.54 -0.20
C VAL A 8 18.11 -10.70 -1.40
N GLU A 9 17.86 -11.65 -2.32
CA GLU A 9 18.69 -11.80 -3.53
C GLU A 9 18.51 -10.65 -4.53
N MET A 10 17.35 -10.01 -4.56
CA MET A 10 17.03 -8.93 -5.51
C MET A 10 17.44 -7.53 -5.03
N TYR A 11 17.37 -7.27 -3.73
CA TYR A 11 17.69 -5.96 -3.14
C TYR A 11 18.98 -5.96 -2.31
N GLY A 12 19.63 -7.12 -2.18
CA GLY A 12 20.76 -7.31 -1.28
C GLY A 12 20.40 -6.96 0.17
N SER A 13 21.39 -6.53 0.93
CA SER A 13 21.27 -6.12 2.34
C SER A 13 20.53 -4.78 2.55
N ARG A 14 19.80 -4.25 1.56
CA ARG A 14 19.28 -2.87 1.57
C ARG A 14 17.79 -2.73 1.90
N LEU A 15 17.12 -3.86 2.16
CA LEU A 15 15.70 -3.92 2.50
C LEU A 15 15.50 -4.44 3.93
N MET A 16 14.81 -3.65 4.76
CA MET A 16 14.33 -4.09 6.07
C MET A 16 12.82 -4.29 6.02
N VAL A 17 12.37 -5.49 6.37
CA VAL A 17 10.95 -5.84 6.57
C VAL A 17 10.78 -6.14 8.06
N SER A 18 9.98 -5.35 8.76
CA SER A 18 9.61 -5.61 10.15
C SER A 18 8.17 -6.08 10.21
N SER A 19 7.92 -7.21 10.88
CA SER A 19 6.59 -7.77 11.12
C SER A 19 6.25 -7.87 12.61
N ASP A 20 7.08 -7.29 13.48
CA ASP A 20 6.87 -7.35 14.93
C ASP A 20 5.79 -6.36 15.35
N GLY A 21 4.67 -6.90 15.83
CA GLY A 21 3.49 -6.13 16.26
C GLY A 21 3.63 -5.35 17.57
N SER A 22 4.85 -4.97 17.94
CA SER A 22 5.17 -4.03 19.02
C SER A 22 6.18 -2.95 18.58
N MET A 23 6.47 -2.87 17.28
CA MET A 23 7.38 -1.85 16.75
C MET A 23 6.72 -0.46 16.80
N ASN A 24 7.40 0.48 17.45
CA ASN A 24 7.05 1.90 17.42
C ASN A 24 8.13 2.66 16.61
N SER A 25 7.99 3.97 16.45
CA SER A 25 8.93 4.80 15.69
C SER A 25 10.36 4.74 16.24
N ASP A 26 10.55 4.68 17.55
CA ASP A 26 11.88 4.55 18.16
C ASP A 26 12.51 3.18 17.87
N HIS A 27 11.71 2.12 17.87
CA HIS A 27 12.16 0.80 17.44
C HIS A 27 12.63 0.81 15.98
N TYR A 28 11.88 1.44 15.08
CA TYR A 28 12.30 1.61 13.68
C TYR A 28 13.56 2.46 13.55
N ARG A 29 13.67 3.55 14.32
CA ARG A 29 14.87 4.39 14.35
C ARG A 29 16.10 3.59 14.74
N GLN A 30 16.04 2.82 15.83
CA GLN A 30 17.17 2.01 16.27
C GLN A 30 17.54 0.95 15.23
N ALA A 31 16.56 0.25 14.67
CA ALA A 31 16.84 -0.73 13.64
C ALA A 31 17.48 -0.11 12.37
N LEU A 32 17.10 1.12 12.00
CA LEU A 32 17.75 1.85 10.91
C LEU A 32 19.19 2.24 11.25
N LEU A 33 19.46 2.67 12.48
CA LEU A 33 20.81 2.98 12.96
C LEU A 33 21.71 1.74 12.91
N ASP A 34 21.27 0.64 13.54
CA ASP A 34 22.00 -0.63 13.58
C ASP A 34 22.28 -1.18 12.17
N THR A 35 21.28 -1.08 11.28
CA THR A 35 21.41 -1.54 9.90
C THR A 35 22.37 -0.67 9.11
N ARG A 36 22.36 0.66 9.31
CA ARG A 36 23.32 1.57 8.68
C ARG A 36 24.74 1.34 9.19
N GLU A 37 24.92 1.09 10.48
CA GLU A 37 26.23 0.75 11.03
C GLU A 37 26.78 -0.53 10.39
N ARG A 38 25.94 -1.56 10.26
CA ARG A 38 26.34 -2.86 9.71
C ARG A 38 26.54 -2.85 8.19
N LEU A 39 25.73 -2.12 7.44
CA LEU A 39 25.61 -2.24 5.98
C LEU A 39 25.98 -0.94 5.23
N GLY A 40 26.27 0.13 5.95
CA GLY A 40 26.64 1.46 5.44
C GLY A 40 25.46 2.30 4.94
N ARG A 41 24.37 1.66 4.47
CA ARG A 41 23.23 2.35 3.86
C ARG A 41 21.94 1.55 4.00
N VAL A 42 20.84 2.27 4.18
CA VAL A 42 19.47 1.78 4.03
C VAL A 42 18.73 2.76 3.14
N ASP A 43 17.97 2.24 2.18
CA ASP A 43 17.23 3.01 1.17
C ASP A 43 15.73 2.93 1.35
N ILE A 44 15.25 1.78 1.84
CA ILE A 44 13.83 1.46 1.92
C ILE A 44 13.53 0.85 3.28
N LEU A 45 12.50 1.39 3.94
CA LEU A 45 11.85 0.79 5.09
C LEU A 45 10.43 0.39 4.68
N VAL A 46 10.05 -0.87 4.93
CA VAL A 46 8.67 -1.34 4.75
C VAL A 46 8.07 -1.61 6.12
N VAL A 47 6.93 -0.97 6.39
CA VAL A 47 6.16 -1.09 7.63
C VAL A 47 4.83 -1.76 7.32
N ASP A 48 4.61 -2.93 7.89
CA ASP A 48 3.37 -3.69 7.73
C ASP A 48 2.47 -3.54 8.97
N GLY A 49 1.40 -2.76 8.82
CA GLY A 49 0.34 -2.63 9.84
C GLY A 49 0.55 -1.53 10.88
N LEU A 50 -0.08 -0.36 10.66
CA LEU A 50 -0.19 0.70 11.68
C LEU A 50 -0.90 0.26 12.97
N SER A 51 -1.90 -0.62 12.85
CA SER A 51 -2.72 -1.06 14.00
C SER A 51 -1.97 -1.95 14.98
N MET A 52 -0.79 -2.44 14.57
CA MET A 52 0.08 -3.28 15.37
C MET A 52 1.24 -2.48 15.98
N MET A 53 1.28 -1.15 15.79
CA MET A 53 2.23 -0.31 16.50
C MET A 53 1.70 -0.03 17.91
N GLU A 54 2.57 -0.05 18.92
CA GLU A 54 2.17 0.21 20.31
C GLU A 54 1.55 1.61 20.46
N GLY A 55 0.29 1.65 20.90
CA GLY A 55 -0.44 2.88 21.19
C GLY A 55 -1.28 2.74 22.45
N SER A 56 -1.15 3.70 23.37
CA SER A 56 -1.91 3.77 24.63
C SER A 56 -3.26 4.50 24.48
N GLU A 57 -3.56 5.03 23.30
CA GLU A 57 -4.74 5.84 23.00
C GLU A 57 -5.60 5.22 21.89
N SER A 58 -6.74 5.85 21.56
CA SER A 58 -7.65 5.40 20.49
C SER A 58 -6.92 5.10 19.17
N GLU A 59 -7.43 4.13 18.39
CA GLU A 59 -6.87 3.71 17.09
C GLU A 59 -6.59 4.90 16.15
N LEU A 60 -7.44 5.93 16.17
CA LEU A 60 -7.30 7.18 15.43
C LEU A 60 -6.07 8.00 15.88
N ALA A 61 -5.91 8.21 17.18
CA ALA A 61 -4.82 9.00 17.74
C ALA A 61 -3.47 8.31 17.47
N SER A 62 -3.42 6.99 17.65
CA SER A 62 -2.25 6.17 17.35
C SER A 62 -1.89 6.23 15.86
N ALA A 63 -2.84 6.07 14.95
CA ALA A 63 -2.59 6.17 13.51
C ALA A 63 -2.05 7.56 13.11
N ASN A 64 -2.58 8.64 13.69
CA ASN A 64 -2.11 10.00 13.42
C ASN A 64 -0.68 10.22 13.91
N LYS A 65 -0.38 9.76 15.12
CA LYS A 65 0.95 9.86 15.73
C LYS A 65 1.97 9.08 14.91
N HIS A 66 1.71 7.80 14.66
CA HIS A 66 2.65 6.92 13.98
C HIS A 66 2.93 7.34 12.53
N THR A 67 1.91 7.75 11.78
CA THR A 67 2.13 8.21 10.40
C THR A 67 2.98 9.48 10.33
N LYS A 68 2.84 10.37 11.31
CA LYS A 68 3.69 11.56 11.43
C LYS A 68 5.13 11.17 11.76
N GLU A 69 5.33 10.29 12.73
CA GLU A 69 6.66 9.84 13.14
C GLU A 69 7.38 9.10 12.00
N LEU A 70 6.68 8.25 11.26
CA LEU A 70 7.23 7.58 10.07
C LEU A 70 7.65 8.58 8.98
N LYS A 71 6.89 9.66 8.80
CA LYS A 71 7.25 10.73 7.86
C LYS A 71 8.49 11.48 8.32
N GLU A 72 8.63 11.74 9.63
CA GLU A 72 9.83 12.34 10.22
C GLU A 72 11.05 11.42 10.03
N LEU A 73 10.91 10.11 10.23
CA LEU A 73 11.98 9.12 9.98
C LEU A 73 12.39 9.08 8.51
N ALA A 74 11.43 9.12 7.57
CA ALA A 74 11.72 9.16 6.14
C ALA A 74 12.63 10.36 5.78
N ILE A 75 12.36 11.52 6.39
CA ILE A 75 13.14 12.75 6.20
C ILE A 75 14.50 12.66 6.89
N GLU A 76 14.52 12.26 8.17
CA GLU A 76 15.74 12.16 8.99
C GLU A 76 16.77 11.23 8.35
N PHE A 77 16.31 10.06 7.89
CA PHE A 77 17.18 9.07 7.27
C PHE A 77 17.32 9.28 5.76
N ASN A 78 16.52 10.14 5.11
CA ASN A 78 16.49 10.28 3.66
C ASN A 78 16.26 8.91 2.96
N ILE A 79 15.18 8.23 3.33
CA ILE A 79 14.80 6.90 2.82
C ILE A 79 13.36 6.90 2.31
N ALA A 80 13.03 5.94 1.45
CA ALA A 80 11.63 5.65 1.11
C ALA A 80 11.00 4.79 2.22
N VAL A 81 9.85 5.25 2.75
CA VAL A 81 9.06 4.48 3.71
C VAL A 81 7.78 4.01 3.02
N PHE A 82 7.61 2.70 2.88
CA PHE A 82 6.36 2.08 2.42
C PHE A 82 5.56 1.65 3.64
N LEU A 83 4.39 2.24 3.80
CA LEU A 83 3.46 1.90 4.85
C LEU A 83 2.29 1.11 4.27
N ILE A 84 2.12 -0.12 4.74
CA ILE A 84 1.00 -0.99 4.36
C ILE A 84 -0.13 -0.80 5.37
N VAL A 85 -1.30 -0.44 4.86
CA VAL A 85 -2.53 -0.25 5.65
C VAL A 85 -3.69 -1.01 5.02
N HIS A 86 -4.60 -1.46 5.87
CA HIS A 86 -5.84 -2.09 5.42
C HIS A 86 -6.96 -1.08 5.22
N ALA A 87 -7.83 -1.35 4.24
CA ALA A 87 -9.11 -0.68 4.12
C ALA A 87 -10.05 -1.09 5.26
N SER A 88 -11.06 -0.25 5.50
CA SER A 88 -12.14 -0.53 6.44
C SER A 88 -12.95 -1.76 6.00
N ARG A 89 -13.51 -2.50 6.96
CA ARG A 89 -14.35 -3.68 6.65
C ARG A 89 -15.61 -3.25 5.90
N GLY A 90 -16.03 -4.06 4.92
CA GLY A 90 -17.29 -3.89 4.20
C GLY A 90 -17.18 -3.14 2.87
N GLU A 91 -16.00 -2.65 2.51
CA GLU A 91 -15.76 -2.11 1.16
C GLU A 91 -15.69 -3.25 0.14
N ALA A 92 -16.18 -2.99 -1.08
CA ALA A 92 -16.12 -3.95 -2.17
C ALA A 92 -14.67 -4.12 -2.64
N LEU A 93 -14.30 -5.35 -3.03
CA LEU A 93 -12.90 -5.70 -3.34
C LEU A 93 -12.40 -5.04 -4.64
N ASP A 94 -13.31 -4.54 -5.47
CA ASP A 94 -13.05 -3.80 -6.71
C ASP A 94 -13.01 -2.27 -6.52
N THR A 95 -13.15 -1.78 -5.28
CA THR A 95 -13.07 -0.35 -4.98
C THR A 95 -11.68 0.21 -5.33
N ARG A 96 -11.63 1.16 -6.27
CA ARG A 96 -10.37 1.71 -6.81
C ARG A 96 -9.77 2.83 -5.97
N ASP A 97 -10.61 3.64 -5.32
CA ASP A 97 -10.17 4.77 -4.49
C ASP A 97 -10.58 4.52 -3.03
N LEU A 98 -9.58 4.32 -2.18
CA LEU A 98 -9.76 4.00 -0.76
C LEU A 98 -9.36 5.16 0.16
N ARG A 99 -9.16 6.38 -0.35
CA ARG A 99 -8.67 7.53 0.46
C ARG A 99 -9.48 7.77 1.73
N ASN A 100 -10.80 7.73 1.63
CA ASN A 100 -11.72 7.96 2.75
C ASN A 100 -12.09 6.66 3.49
N LYS A 101 -11.46 5.54 3.11
CA LYS A 101 -11.78 4.19 3.56
C LYS A 101 -10.61 3.52 4.26
N ILE A 102 -9.47 4.20 4.39
CA ILE A 102 -8.31 3.69 5.12
C ILE A 102 -8.68 3.55 6.59
N ARG A 103 -8.46 2.34 7.12
CA ARG A 103 -8.73 2.04 8.51
C ARG A 103 -7.79 2.86 9.41
N GLY A 104 -8.32 3.33 10.54
CA GLY A 104 -7.56 4.07 11.53
C GLY A 104 -7.65 5.58 11.35
N SER A 105 -7.31 6.14 10.17
CA SER A 105 -7.41 7.60 9.96
C SER A 105 -7.26 8.03 8.50
N GLU A 106 -8.04 9.04 8.08
CA GLU A 106 -7.81 9.77 6.81
C GLU A 106 -6.45 10.50 6.81
N LYS A 107 -5.89 10.79 8.00
CA LYS A 107 -4.58 11.45 8.12
C LYS A 107 -3.41 10.62 7.61
N VAL A 108 -3.60 9.32 7.44
CA VAL A 108 -2.62 8.46 6.77
C VAL A 108 -2.30 9.03 5.38
N ILE A 109 -3.33 9.41 4.62
CA ILE A 109 -3.15 10.03 3.29
C ILE A 109 -2.57 11.42 3.41
N ASP A 110 -2.97 12.23 4.41
CA ASP A 110 -2.44 13.58 4.61
C ASP A 110 -0.92 13.59 4.84
N ASN A 111 -0.40 12.60 5.57
CA ASN A 111 1.03 12.46 5.86
C ASN A 111 1.82 11.75 4.74
N SER A 112 1.13 11.06 3.83
CA SER A 112 1.75 10.37 2.70
C SER A 112 2.07 11.31 1.52
N ASP A 113 3.14 10.99 0.78
CA ASP A 113 3.52 11.69 -0.46
C ASP A 113 2.83 11.14 -1.70
N ALA A 114 2.54 9.84 -1.67
CA ALA A 114 1.79 9.10 -2.68
C ALA A 114 1.02 7.96 -2.00
N ALA A 115 0.05 7.37 -2.69
CA ALA A 115 -0.68 6.21 -2.23
C ALA A 115 -0.85 5.19 -3.36
N ILE A 116 -0.78 3.91 -3.02
CA ILE A 116 -0.99 2.80 -3.95
C ILE A 116 -2.17 1.99 -3.43
N TYR A 117 -3.21 1.86 -4.23
CA TYR A 117 -4.40 1.07 -3.92
C TYR A 117 -4.37 -0.21 -4.74
N LEU A 118 -4.58 -1.34 -4.06
CA LEU A 118 -4.71 -2.67 -4.66
C LEU A 118 -6.17 -3.08 -4.61
N SER A 119 -6.70 -3.56 -5.73
CA SER A 119 -8.09 -3.98 -5.83
C SER A 119 -8.25 -5.13 -6.83
N GLN A 120 -9.28 -5.96 -6.63
CA GLN A 120 -9.60 -7.09 -7.50
C GLN A 120 -10.40 -6.63 -8.73
N ILE A 121 -10.40 -7.44 -9.78
CA ILE A 121 -11.18 -7.18 -10.99
C ILE A 121 -12.37 -8.13 -11.00
N VAL A 122 -13.57 -7.59 -11.24
CA VAL A 122 -14.79 -8.40 -11.33
C VAL A 122 -14.71 -9.35 -12.52
N ASP A 123 -15.03 -10.62 -12.31
CA ASP A 123 -15.22 -11.61 -13.36
C ASP A 123 -16.66 -11.51 -13.87
N ALA A 124 -16.87 -10.71 -14.92
CA ALA A 124 -18.21 -10.42 -15.45
C ALA A 124 -18.95 -11.67 -15.93
N ASP A 125 -18.23 -12.69 -16.41
CA ASP A 125 -18.81 -13.93 -16.94
C ASP A 125 -19.27 -14.87 -15.82
N LYS A 126 -18.70 -14.73 -14.62
CA LYS A 126 -19.06 -15.52 -13.43
C LYS A 126 -19.91 -14.77 -12.42
N SER A 127 -20.09 -13.46 -12.63
CA SER A 127 -20.90 -12.63 -11.75
C SER A 127 -22.37 -12.66 -12.16
N PHE A 128 -23.26 -12.68 -11.17
CA PHE A 128 -24.71 -12.65 -11.33
C PHE A 128 -25.32 -11.59 -10.40
N ASP A 129 -26.60 -11.26 -10.56
CA ASP A 129 -27.27 -10.14 -9.88
C ASP A 129 -27.09 -10.09 -8.34
N ASN A 130 -26.82 -11.23 -7.68
CA ASN A 130 -26.61 -11.31 -6.23
C ASN A 130 -25.24 -11.89 -5.83
N LEU A 131 -24.33 -12.10 -6.79
CA LEU A 131 -23.02 -12.70 -6.54
C LEU A 131 -21.97 -12.04 -7.44
N THR A 132 -21.08 -11.25 -6.82
CA THR A 132 -19.90 -10.71 -7.50
C THR A 132 -18.75 -11.70 -7.36
N GLU A 133 -18.31 -12.26 -8.49
CA GLU A 133 -17.11 -13.07 -8.56
C GLU A 133 -15.93 -12.22 -9.03
N TYR A 134 -14.73 -12.56 -8.58
CA TYR A 134 -13.52 -11.81 -8.90
C TYR A 134 -12.52 -12.70 -9.64
N ARG A 135 -11.82 -12.08 -10.58
CA ARG A 135 -10.67 -12.68 -11.25
C ARG A 135 -9.55 -12.88 -10.24
N LYS A 136 -8.85 -14.00 -10.40
CA LYS A 136 -7.76 -14.43 -9.53
C LYS A 136 -6.38 -14.35 -10.18
N ASP A 137 -6.38 -14.29 -11.51
CA ASP A 137 -5.21 -14.27 -12.39
C ASP A 137 -4.76 -12.85 -12.75
N ILE A 138 -5.49 -11.83 -12.29
CA ILE A 138 -5.27 -10.43 -12.66
C ILE A 138 -5.75 -9.51 -11.53
N GLY A 139 -5.06 -8.40 -11.33
CA GLY A 139 -5.46 -7.39 -10.36
C GLY A 139 -5.17 -5.96 -10.82
N TYR A 140 -5.66 -4.99 -10.05
CA TYR A 140 -5.61 -3.58 -10.41
C TYR A 140 -4.84 -2.78 -9.36
N ILE A 141 -3.94 -1.93 -9.83
CA ILE A 141 -3.19 -0.94 -9.05
C ILE A 141 -3.64 0.46 -9.45
N ARG A 142 -4.09 1.26 -8.48
CA ARG A 142 -4.30 2.70 -8.65
C ARG A 142 -3.26 3.45 -7.82
N CYS A 143 -2.35 4.15 -8.48
CA CYS A 143 -1.35 4.99 -7.84
C CYS A 143 -1.80 6.44 -7.83
N TYR A 144 -1.81 7.08 -6.67
CA TYR A 144 -2.07 8.50 -6.50
C TYR A 144 -0.77 9.24 -6.17
N ASN A 145 -0.27 10.03 -7.11
CA ASN A 145 0.93 10.84 -6.92
C ASN A 145 0.57 12.20 -6.28
N LYS A 146 0.20 12.18 -5.00
CA LYS A 146 -0.33 13.36 -4.29
C LYS A 146 0.61 14.56 -4.30
N ARG A 147 1.90 14.38 -4.01
CA ARG A 147 2.87 15.48 -3.89
C ARG A 147 3.58 15.84 -5.19
N GLY A 148 3.69 14.90 -6.13
CA GLY A 148 4.29 15.15 -7.44
C GLY A 148 3.29 15.80 -8.38
N SER A 149 2.63 14.99 -9.21
CA SER A 149 1.73 15.49 -10.27
C SER A 149 0.31 15.80 -9.80
N GLY A 150 -0.11 15.26 -8.65
CA GLY A 150 -1.50 15.28 -8.20
C GLY A 150 -2.41 14.31 -8.97
N ASN A 151 -1.88 13.56 -9.93
CA ASN A 151 -2.65 12.71 -10.83
C ASN A 151 -2.64 11.24 -10.40
N TYR A 152 -3.52 10.47 -11.04
CA TYR A 152 -3.57 9.02 -10.91
C TYR A 152 -2.84 8.34 -12.05
N THR A 153 -2.26 7.18 -11.74
CA THR A 153 -1.78 6.22 -12.73
C THR A 153 -2.35 4.87 -12.39
N ASN A 154 -2.98 4.25 -13.38
CA ASN A 154 -3.66 2.97 -13.23
C ASN A 154 -2.88 1.90 -13.98
N VAL A 155 -2.70 0.75 -13.36
CA VAL A 155 -1.98 -0.39 -13.94
C VAL A 155 -2.75 -1.66 -13.64
N VAL A 156 -2.77 -2.57 -14.59
CA VAL A 156 -3.28 -3.92 -14.40
C VAL A 156 -2.08 -4.87 -14.39
N TYR A 157 -2.10 -5.84 -13.49
CA TYR A 157 -1.05 -6.84 -13.37
C TYR A 157 -1.62 -8.23 -13.51
N ASP A 158 -0.84 -9.13 -14.12
CA ASP A 158 -1.12 -10.55 -14.13
C ASP A 158 -0.56 -11.18 -12.84
N PHE A 159 -1.30 -12.12 -12.26
CA PHE A 159 -0.93 -12.81 -11.02
C PHE A 159 -0.90 -14.32 -11.24
N ASP A 160 0.24 -14.93 -11.00
CA ASP A 160 0.38 -16.39 -11.00
C ASP A 160 0.16 -16.93 -9.58
N GLU A 161 -0.98 -17.58 -9.34
CA GLU A 161 -1.32 -18.16 -8.03
C GLU A 161 -0.33 -19.26 -7.58
N ASN A 162 0.38 -19.90 -8.51
CA ASN A 162 1.32 -20.98 -8.18
C ASN A 162 2.66 -20.43 -7.69
N THR A 163 3.11 -19.33 -8.28
CA THR A 163 4.41 -18.72 -7.94
C THR A 163 4.26 -17.49 -7.03
N LEU A 164 3.05 -16.98 -6.85
CA LEU A 164 2.71 -15.74 -6.13
C LEU A 164 3.43 -14.51 -6.71
N LEU A 165 3.68 -14.50 -8.02
CA LEU A 165 4.37 -13.42 -8.71
C LEU A 165 3.37 -12.52 -9.43
N MET A 166 3.67 -11.22 -9.39
CA MET A 166 2.99 -10.20 -10.17
C MET A 166 3.84 -9.85 -11.38
N SER A 167 3.22 -9.73 -12.55
CA SER A 167 3.86 -9.28 -13.78
C SER A 167 3.02 -8.22 -14.48
N GLU A 168 3.65 -7.42 -15.34
CA GLU A 168 2.94 -6.40 -16.11
C GLU A 168 1.91 -7.05 -17.04
N SER A 169 0.66 -6.62 -16.97
CA SER A 169 -0.40 -7.08 -17.86
C SER A 169 -0.48 -6.20 -19.11
N TYR A 170 -0.88 -6.78 -20.24
CA TYR A 170 -1.22 -6.03 -21.45
C TYR A 170 -2.66 -5.50 -21.44
N VAL A 171 -3.43 -5.79 -20.38
CA VAL A 171 -4.81 -5.32 -20.25
C VAL A 171 -4.82 -3.81 -19.99
N ASP A 172 -5.53 -3.08 -20.83
CA ASP A 172 -5.78 -1.66 -20.62
C ASP A 172 -6.65 -1.45 -19.38
N PRO A 173 -6.17 -0.71 -18.35
CA PRO A 173 -6.92 -0.46 -17.11
C PRO A 173 -8.33 0.09 -17.34
N ARG A 174 -8.53 0.87 -18.41
CA ARG A 174 -9.83 1.48 -18.76
C ARG A 174 -10.90 0.45 -19.09
N THR A 175 -10.51 -0.74 -19.49
CA THR A 175 -11.44 -1.82 -19.87
C THR A 175 -12.01 -2.58 -18.67
N VAL A 176 -11.34 -2.47 -17.52
CA VAL A 176 -11.68 -3.16 -16.26
C VAL A 176 -12.00 -2.15 -15.13
N GLU A 177 -12.19 -0.89 -15.51
CA GLU A 177 -12.62 0.19 -14.61
C GLU A 177 -14.07 -0.07 -14.18
N VAL A 178 -14.32 -0.02 -12.87
CA VAL A 178 -15.69 -0.08 -12.35
C VAL A 178 -16.30 1.30 -12.55
N LYS A 179 -17.29 1.41 -13.43
CA LYS A 179 -18.07 2.64 -13.60
C LYS A 179 -18.88 2.86 -12.33
N THR A 180 -18.35 3.63 -11.37
CA THR A 180 -19.17 4.16 -10.29
C THR A 180 -20.21 5.10 -10.89
N LYS A 181 -21.51 4.82 -10.64
CA LYS A 181 -22.56 5.78 -10.93
C LYS A 181 -22.39 6.96 -9.98
N SER A 182 -21.67 8.01 -10.35
CA SER A 182 -21.75 9.32 -9.68
C SER A 182 -21.30 10.47 -10.57
N SER A 183 -22.24 11.38 -10.84
CA SER A 183 -22.09 12.82 -11.10
C SER A 183 -20.69 13.35 -11.49
N GLY A 184 -20.52 13.59 -12.79
CA GLY A 184 -19.89 14.80 -13.35
C GLY A 184 -18.61 15.30 -12.67
N GLY A 185 -17.58 14.45 -12.58
CA GLY A 185 -16.21 14.87 -12.33
C GLY A 185 -15.34 14.35 -13.46
N ASN A 186 -14.51 15.21 -14.05
CA ASN A 186 -13.57 14.80 -15.08
C ASN A 186 -12.57 13.82 -14.46
N ASP A 187 -12.59 12.55 -14.88
CA ASP A 187 -11.88 11.41 -14.25
C ASP A 187 -10.35 11.45 -14.38
N GLY A 188 -9.76 12.63 -14.63
CA GLY A 188 -8.32 12.87 -14.48
C GLY A 188 -7.42 11.94 -15.28
N TRP A 189 -7.85 11.55 -16.48
CA TRP A 189 -7.04 10.79 -17.42
C TRP A 189 -6.04 11.72 -18.11
N ILE A 190 -4.75 11.44 -17.95
CA ILE A 190 -3.68 11.95 -18.81
C ILE A 190 -3.16 10.78 -19.63
#